data_AF-A0A913Y0T3-F1
#
_entry.id   AF-A0A913Y0T3-F1
#
_cell.length_a   1.000
_cell.length_b   1.000
_cell.length_c   1.000
_cell.angle_alpha   90.00
_cell.angle_beta   90.00
_cell.angle_gamma   90.00
#
_symmetry.space_group_name_H-M   'P 1'
#
loop_
_entity.id
_entity.type
_entity.pdbx_description
1 polymer ?
#
loop_
_entity_poly.entity_id
_entity_poly.type
_entity_poly.pdbx_seq_one_letter_code
_entity_poly.pdbx_strand_id
1 'polypeptide(L)'
;MQKWIGNFTAKRKKESHQIDEDQPEPSKKIKLPSYRKAASGYNRFCAEYFKSETMITSQSLKNKAAATAWRELTDEEKEEINKKAKESSNIDPQKLNTEEKSKLIKTHLKQIVKEVEFIEQIGGEIAGVMLLPTGEVCCLGSTAGLNFLSNNSDIDLKFRKHFACPEQPQRYTEKDLTQLFQKKYSELVGHCCGEVPWKRDNFKAAGMPEGIALKRPCFYGSKQIQAIMKKSHDIKFVFKDEMEEAAPEIESDVDIADVRTVLEAIVGKEVANRALTDGNSLIDEYEVEVVDLAMPQDLNFKLHMCEKYFTKDATLSVCLNLSHSKVISDLILPTYTTENPFWLFFCNESPAKIVEMAKKKPSSRISGHWFDLDPISGQYSLQKARASIAVKSIIKSSLGGIVYHQWNRDAHDLTYRPPIDMVNAINHILTQQGYL
;
A
#
# COMPACT_ATOMS: atom_id res chain seq x y z
N MET A 1 -32.75 -55.42 -44.51
CA MET A 1 -31.89 -56.10 -43.51
C MET A 1 -31.22 -54.99 -42.70
N GLN A 2 -31.43 -54.90 -41.39
CA GLN A 2 -30.63 -55.57 -40.33
C GLN A 2 -29.15 -55.12 -40.32
N LYS A 3 -28.51 -54.78 -39.20
CA LYS A 3 -28.99 -54.60 -37.80
C LYS A 3 -27.86 -54.03 -36.90
N TRP A 4 -28.24 -53.34 -35.81
CA TRP A 4 -27.48 -53.23 -34.52
C TRP A 4 -26.05 -52.67 -34.65
N ILE A 5 -25.10 -52.78 -33.70
CA ILE A 5 -25.07 -52.37 -32.26
C ILE A 5 -24.05 -51.18 -32.19
N GLY A 6 -23.93 -50.27 -31.21
CA GLY A 6 -24.37 -50.18 -29.81
C GLY A 6 -23.28 -50.64 -28.82
N ASN A 7 -22.62 -49.68 -28.13
CA ASN A 7 -22.13 -49.72 -26.72
C ASN A 7 -21.21 -48.51 -26.45
N PHE A 8 -21.49 -47.65 -25.47
CA PHE A 8 -21.36 -47.79 -24.00
C PHE A 8 -19.93 -47.60 -23.45
N THR A 9 -19.85 -46.74 -22.43
CA THR A 9 -18.66 -46.17 -21.80
C THR A 9 -17.72 -47.16 -21.11
N ALA A 10 -16.41 -46.90 -21.14
CA ALA A 10 -15.49 -47.38 -20.11
C ALA A 10 -14.32 -46.41 -19.87
N LYS A 11 -14.12 -46.02 -18.60
CA LYS A 11 -12.82 -45.55 -18.11
C LYS A 11 -11.82 -46.71 -18.20
N ARG A 12 -10.62 -46.49 -18.73
CA ARG A 12 -9.43 -47.28 -18.36
C ARG A 12 -8.27 -46.36 -18.02
N LYS A 13 -7.53 -46.74 -16.99
CA LYS A 13 -6.38 -46.03 -16.42
C LYS A 13 -5.20 -47.00 -16.44
N LYS A 14 -4.04 -46.52 -16.87
CA LYS A 14 -2.74 -47.20 -16.96
C LYS A 14 -2.67 -48.40 -17.92
N GLU A 15 -1.74 -48.30 -18.86
CA GLU A 15 -0.57 -49.18 -18.86
C GLU A 15 0.67 -48.33 -19.19
N SER A 16 1.84 -48.77 -18.75
CA SER A 16 3.11 -48.04 -18.81
C SER A 16 4.04 -48.65 -19.85
N HIS A 17 4.58 -47.84 -20.76
CA HIS A 17 5.80 -48.13 -21.52
C HIS A 17 6.69 -46.89 -21.60
N GLN A 18 8.00 -47.10 -21.75
CA GLN A 18 9.06 -46.10 -21.61
C GLN A 18 9.49 -45.51 -22.96
N ILE A 19 9.94 -44.25 -22.90
CA ILE A 19 10.90 -43.56 -23.79
C ILE A 19 10.51 -43.42 -25.27
N ASP A 20 10.23 -42.18 -25.67
CA ASP A 20 11.05 -41.49 -26.67
C ASP A 20 11.00 -39.97 -26.40
N GLU A 21 12.13 -39.28 -26.60
CA GLU A 21 12.25 -37.81 -26.48
C GLU A 21 11.80 -37.12 -27.79
N ASP A 22 11.52 -35.81 -27.72
CA ASP A 22 11.23 -34.92 -28.87
C ASP A 22 10.01 -35.27 -29.77
N GLN A 23 8.82 -35.13 -29.17
CA GLN A 23 7.61 -34.69 -29.89
C GLN A 23 7.08 -33.41 -29.23
N PRO A 24 6.92 -32.28 -29.95
CA PRO A 24 6.28 -31.09 -29.38
C PRO A 24 4.81 -31.39 -29.04
N GLU A 25 4.36 -31.00 -27.84
CA GLU A 25 2.98 -31.23 -27.41
C GLU A 25 1.99 -30.73 -28.49
N PRO A 26 0.92 -31.49 -28.81
CA PRO A 26 -0.08 -31.03 -29.77
C PRO A 26 -0.73 -29.74 -29.24
N SER A 27 -0.53 -28.65 -29.98
CA SER A 27 -0.96 -27.32 -29.58
C SER A 27 -2.44 -27.31 -29.19
N LYS A 28 -2.72 -26.89 -27.95
CA LYS A 28 -4.08 -26.84 -27.39
C LYS A 28 -4.92 -25.89 -28.24
N LYS A 29 -5.76 -26.45 -29.10
CA LYS A 29 -6.65 -25.68 -30.00
C LYS A 29 -7.50 -24.70 -29.19
N ILE A 30 -7.21 -23.42 -29.35
CA ILE A 30 -7.96 -22.33 -28.73
C ILE A 30 -9.39 -22.36 -29.30
N LYS A 31 -10.39 -22.29 -28.43
CA LYS A 31 -11.80 -22.22 -28.83
C LYS A 31 -12.18 -20.76 -28.99
N LEU A 32 -12.70 -20.38 -30.16
CA LEU A 32 -13.24 -19.04 -30.37
C LEU A 32 -14.34 -18.74 -29.32
N PRO A 33 -14.39 -17.50 -28.79
CA PRO A 33 -15.52 -17.03 -28.01
C PRO A 33 -16.84 -17.26 -28.74
N SER A 34 -17.84 -17.74 -28.02
CA SER A 34 -19.19 -17.92 -28.56
C SER A 34 -20.09 -16.78 -28.12
N TYR A 35 -20.52 -15.96 -29.10
CA TYR A 35 -21.53 -14.94 -28.87
C TYR A 35 -22.86 -15.57 -28.43
N ARG A 36 -23.65 -14.83 -27.63
CA ARG A 36 -25.00 -15.28 -27.26
C ARG A 36 -25.88 -15.23 -28.51
N LYS A 37 -26.20 -16.40 -29.07
CA LYS A 37 -27.31 -16.52 -30.02
C LYS A 37 -28.60 -16.04 -29.33
N ALA A 38 -29.49 -15.39 -30.09
CA ALA A 38 -30.81 -15.01 -29.61
C ALA A 38 -31.52 -16.23 -28.98
N ALA A 39 -32.35 -16.00 -27.97
CA ALA A 39 -33.08 -17.08 -27.33
C ALA A 39 -33.95 -17.80 -28.39
N SER A 40 -33.73 -19.11 -28.58
CA SER A 40 -34.65 -19.92 -29.37
C SER A 40 -36.02 -19.95 -28.68
N GLY A 41 -37.09 -20.20 -29.43
CA GLY A 41 -38.43 -20.41 -28.85
C GLY A 41 -38.41 -21.46 -27.75
N TYR A 42 -37.65 -22.54 -27.93
CA TYR A 42 -37.40 -23.56 -26.90
C TYR A 42 -36.79 -23.01 -25.61
N ASN A 43 -35.75 -22.18 -25.70
CA ASN A 43 -35.11 -21.59 -24.52
C ASN A 43 -36.06 -20.62 -23.79
N ARG A 44 -36.91 -19.90 -24.53
CA ARG A 44 -37.94 -19.04 -23.95
C ARG A 44 -39.03 -19.86 -23.26
N PHE A 45 -39.55 -20.89 -23.92
CA PHE A 45 -40.51 -21.82 -23.36
C PHE A 45 -40.01 -22.43 -22.05
N CYS A 46 -38.78 -22.94 -22.02
CA CYS A 46 -38.19 -23.48 -20.78
C CYS A 46 -38.16 -22.43 -19.65
N ALA A 47 -37.86 -21.17 -19.96
CA ALA A 47 -37.82 -20.09 -18.99
C ALA A 47 -39.21 -19.63 -18.48
N GLU A 48 -40.28 -19.88 -19.25
CA GLU A 48 -41.67 -19.66 -18.83
C GLU A 48 -42.20 -20.89 -18.06
N TYR A 49 -41.97 -22.10 -18.57
CA TYR A 49 -42.31 -23.39 -17.94
C TYR A 49 -41.69 -23.54 -16.54
N PHE A 50 -40.43 -23.16 -16.35
CA PHE A 50 -39.76 -23.19 -15.04
C PHE A 50 -40.21 -22.08 -14.08
N LYS A 51 -41.02 -21.11 -14.52
CA LYS A 51 -41.69 -20.13 -13.63
C LYS A 51 -43.07 -20.62 -13.18
N SER A 52 -43.76 -21.42 -14.00
CA SER A 52 -45.07 -21.99 -13.65
C SER A 52 -44.98 -23.22 -12.74
N GLU A 53 -43.95 -24.06 -12.87
CA GLU A 53 -43.79 -25.25 -12.02
C GLU A 53 -42.87 -25.03 -10.81
N THR A 54 -43.46 -25.03 -9.61
CA THR A 54 -42.77 -24.73 -8.35
C THR A 54 -42.13 -25.92 -7.63
N MET A 55 -42.35 -27.18 -8.04
CA MET A 55 -41.94 -28.36 -7.27
C MET A 55 -41.28 -29.51 -8.07
N ILE A 56 -40.09 -29.26 -8.63
CA ILE A 56 -39.17 -30.34 -9.05
C ILE A 56 -37.79 -30.09 -8.42
N THR A 57 -37.23 -31.12 -7.78
CA THR A 57 -36.01 -31.02 -6.94
C THR A 57 -34.69 -31.18 -7.70
N SER A 58 -34.71 -31.66 -8.96
CA SER A 58 -33.50 -31.88 -9.77
C SER A 58 -33.59 -31.21 -11.14
N GLN A 59 -32.53 -30.46 -11.51
CA GLN A 59 -32.45 -29.72 -12.78
C GLN A 59 -32.52 -30.64 -14.01
N SER A 60 -32.02 -31.88 -13.90
CA SER A 60 -32.09 -32.86 -15.00
C SER A 60 -33.54 -33.27 -15.31
N LEU A 61 -34.35 -33.48 -14.27
CA LEU A 61 -35.76 -33.83 -14.40
C LEU A 61 -36.57 -32.66 -14.96
N LYS A 62 -36.31 -31.42 -14.51
CA LYS A 62 -36.91 -30.19 -15.07
C LYS A 62 -36.67 -30.09 -16.58
N ASN A 63 -35.42 -30.24 -17.01
CA ASN A 63 -35.06 -30.18 -18.43
C ASN A 63 -35.75 -31.29 -19.25
N LYS A 64 -35.94 -32.49 -18.69
CA LYS A 64 -36.63 -33.61 -19.35
C LYS A 64 -38.15 -33.41 -19.44
N ALA A 65 -38.77 -32.82 -18.42
CA ALA A 65 -40.18 -32.44 -18.41
C ALA A 65 -40.46 -31.36 -19.48
N ALA A 66 -39.72 -30.25 -19.45
CA ALA A 66 -39.83 -29.20 -20.46
C ALA A 66 -39.55 -29.70 -21.90
N ALA A 67 -38.58 -30.61 -22.08
CA ALA A 67 -38.33 -31.23 -23.38
C ALA A 67 -39.47 -32.16 -23.86
N THR A 68 -40.33 -32.64 -22.96
CA THR A 68 -41.52 -33.43 -23.30
C THR A 68 -42.69 -32.51 -23.63
N ALA A 69 -42.99 -31.56 -22.75
CA ALA A 69 -44.03 -30.56 -22.98
C ALA A 69 -43.81 -29.76 -24.28
N TRP A 70 -42.57 -29.37 -24.61
CA TRP A 70 -42.28 -28.70 -25.90
C TRP A 70 -42.52 -29.57 -27.14
N ARG A 71 -42.43 -30.90 -27.02
CA ARG A 71 -42.74 -31.83 -28.12
C ARG A 71 -44.24 -32.05 -28.30
N GLU A 72 -45.01 -31.87 -27.23
CA GLU A 72 -46.48 -32.03 -27.20
C GLU A 72 -47.22 -30.78 -27.71
N LEU A 73 -46.58 -29.60 -27.70
CA LEU A 73 -47.09 -28.39 -28.34
C LEU A 73 -47.34 -28.59 -29.85
N THR A 74 -48.35 -27.90 -30.37
CA THR A 74 -48.60 -27.77 -31.81
C THR A 74 -47.54 -26.92 -32.49
N ASP A 75 -47.45 -27.00 -33.82
CA ASP A 75 -46.49 -26.20 -34.57
C ASP A 75 -46.86 -24.70 -34.61
N GLU A 76 -48.16 -24.37 -34.55
CA GLU A 76 -48.66 -22.99 -34.41
C GLU A 76 -48.21 -22.35 -33.08
N GLU A 77 -48.33 -23.06 -31.95
CA GLU A 77 -47.84 -22.59 -30.65
C GLU A 77 -46.32 -22.42 -30.64
N LYS A 78 -45.57 -23.32 -31.28
CA LYS A 78 -44.12 -23.20 -31.42
C LYS A 78 -43.75 -21.99 -32.28
N GLU A 79 -44.48 -21.69 -33.35
CA GLU A 79 -44.27 -20.48 -34.16
C GLU A 79 -44.56 -19.22 -33.36
N GLU A 80 -45.64 -19.17 -32.58
CA GLU A 80 -45.97 -18.02 -31.73
C GLU A 80 -44.89 -17.77 -30.67
N ILE A 81 -44.39 -18.82 -30.01
CA ILE A 81 -43.29 -18.72 -29.03
C ILE A 81 -41.97 -18.32 -29.71
N ASN A 82 -41.68 -18.82 -30.91
CA ASN A 82 -40.53 -18.38 -31.70
C ASN A 82 -40.64 -16.91 -32.13
N LYS A 83 -41.84 -16.42 -32.45
CA LYS A 83 -42.12 -15.02 -32.77
C LYS A 83 -41.90 -14.13 -31.53
N LYS A 84 -42.50 -14.47 -30.39
CA LYS A 84 -42.29 -13.80 -29.08
C LYS A 84 -40.81 -13.79 -28.67
N ALA A 85 -40.06 -14.86 -28.96
CA ALA A 85 -38.62 -14.94 -28.69
C ALA A 85 -37.78 -14.04 -29.62
N LYS A 86 -38.13 -13.94 -30.91
CA LYS A 86 -37.52 -12.98 -31.86
C LYS A 86 -37.80 -11.54 -31.45
N GLU A 87 -39.05 -11.19 -31.17
CA GLU A 87 -39.47 -9.85 -30.74
C GLU A 87 -38.73 -9.42 -29.46
N SER A 88 -38.62 -10.32 -28.49
CA SER A 88 -37.87 -10.06 -27.24
C SER A 88 -36.35 -10.05 -27.39
N SER A 89 -35.80 -10.42 -28.55
CA SER A 89 -34.38 -10.22 -28.87
C SER A 89 -34.10 -8.84 -29.49
N ASN A 90 -35.15 -8.11 -29.90
CA ASN A 90 -35.06 -6.77 -30.47
C ASN A 90 -35.27 -5.73 -29.35
N ILE A 91 -34.19 -5.41 -28.65
CA ILE A 91 -34.20 -4.60 -27.43
C ILE A 91 -34.25 -3.11 -27.77
N ASP A 92 -35.34 -2.43 -27.41
CA ASP A 92 -35.48 -0.96 -27.49
C ASP A 92 -34.76 -0.27 -26.31
N PRO A 93 -33.66 0.48 -26.52
CA PRO A 93 -32.88 1.09 -25.43
C PRO A 93 -33.67 2.11 -24.59
N GLN A 94 -34.71 2.72 -25.16
CA GLN A 94 -35.48 3.76 -24.50
C GLN A 94 -36.51 3.18 -23.51
N LYS A 95 -37.04 1.97 -23.78
CA LYS A 95 -38.09 1.33 -22.97
C LYS A 95 -37.58 0.52 -21.78
N LEU A 96 -36.28 0.23 -21.70
CA LEU A 96 -35.71 -0.61 -20.63
C LEU A 96 -35.61 0.12 -19.28
N ASN A 97 -35.97 -0.60 -18.20
CA ASN A 97 -35.78 -0.16 -16.82
C ASN A 97 -34.28 -0.18 -16.42
N THR A 98 -33.90 0.63 -15.43
CA THR A 98 -32.51 0.77 -14.94
C THR A 98 -31.89 -0.57 -14.51
N GLU A 99 -32.66 -1.44 -13.86
CA GLU A 99 -32.20 -2.79 -13.53
C GLU A 99 -31.89 -3.64 -14.75
N GLU A 100 -32.75 -3.59 -15.78
CA GLU A 100 -32.62 -4.38 -17.00
C GLU A 100 -31.42 -3.91 -17.80
N LYS A 101 -31.22 -2.59 -17.90
CA LYS A 101 -29.99 -1.97 -18.42
C LYS A 101 -28.75 -2.52 -17.71
N SER A 102 -28.76 -2.57 -16.37
CA SER A 102 -27.63 -3.11 -15.60
C SER A 102 -27.37 -4.60 -15.87
N LYS A 103 -28.42 -5.42 -16.02
CA LYS A 103 -28.34 -6.86 -16.30
C LYS A 103 -27.84 -7.13 -17.73
N LEU A 104 -28.25 -6.31 -18.69
CA LEU A 104 -27.82 -6.37 -20.09
C LEU A 104 -26.35 -5.96 -20.23
N ILE A 105 -25.94 -4.84 -19.62
CA ILE A 105 -24.54 -4.36 -19.61
C ILE A 105 -23.62 -5.39 -18.97
N LYS A 106 -23.97 -5.93 -17.79
CA LYS A 106 -23.23 -7.05 -17.15
C LYS A 106 -23.14 -8.30 -18.02
N THR A 107 -24.11 -8.52 -18.91
CA THR A 107 -24.10 -9.65 -19.85
C THR A 107 -23.14 -9.41 -21.01
N HIS A 108 -23.13 -8.21 -21.59
CA HIS A 108 -22.21 -7.85 -22.67
C HIS A 108 -20.77 -7.66 -22.17
N LEU A 109 -20.54 -7.12 -20.98
CA LEU A 109 -19.22 -7.10 -20.34
C LEU A 109 -18.60 -8.50 -20.25
N LYS A 110 -19.39 -9.51 -19.85
CA LYS A 110 -18.95 -10.92 -19.83
C LYS A 110 -18.71 -11.53 -21.22
N GLN A 111 -19.13 -10.88 -22.30
CA GLN A 111 -18.74 -11.25 -23.66
C GLN A 111 -17.44 -10.55 -24.04
N ILE A 112 -17.36 -9.23 -23.83
CA ILE A 112 -16.16 -8.42 -24.07
C ILE A 112 -14.95 -9.00 -23.36
N VAL A 113 -15.06 -9.40 -22.08
CA VAL A 113 -13.97 -10.05 -21.34
C VAL A 113 -13.48 -11.34 -22.02
N LYS A 114 -14.37 -12.14 -22.61
CA LYS A 114 -13.98 -13.36 -23.35
C LYS A 114 -13.33 -13.08 -24.69
N GLU A 115 -13.74 -12.01 -25.37
CA GLU A 115 -13.07 -11.54 -26.59
C GLU A 115 -11.67 -11.00 -26.25
N VAL A 116 -11.53 -10.25 -25.15
CA VAL A 116 -10.26 -9.76 -24.63
C VAL A 116 -9.31 -10.92 -24.28
N GLU A 117 -9.78 -11.92 -23.52
CA GLU A 117 -9.03 -13.15 -23.21
C GLU A 117 -8.56 -13.88 -24.49
N PHE A 118 -9.34 -13.85 -25.56
CA PHE A 118 -9.03 -14.50 -26.83
C PHE A 118 -8.06 -13.69 -27.69
N ILE A 119 -8.20 -12.36 -27.70
CA ILE A 119 -7.26 -11.42 -28.34
C ILE A 119 -5.87 -11.56 -27.71
N GLU A 120 -5.80 -11.61 -26.37
CA GLU A 120 -4.57 -11.85 -25.60
C GLU A 120 -3.94 -13.21 -25.95
N GLN A 121 -4.74 -14.28 -26.09
CA GLN A 121 -4.26 -15.60 -26.52
C GLN A 121 -3.73 -15.66 -27.97
N ILE A 122 -4.08 -14.68 -28.81
CA ILE A 122 -3.54 -14.52 -30.17
C ILE A 122 -2.30 -13.60 -30.18
N GLY A 123 -1.98 -12.94 -29.06
CA GLY A 123 -0.87 -11.99 -28.93
C GLY A 123 -1.26 -10.54 -29.24
N GLY A 124 -2.56 -10.21 -29.19
CA GLY A 124 -3.03 -8.83 -29.23
C GLY A 124 -3.17 -8.24 -27.81
N GLU A 125 -2.70 -7.01 -27.63
CA GLU A 125 -2.87 -6.27 -26.37
C GLU A 125 -4.01 -5.24 -26.51
N ILE A 126 -4.86 -5.12 -25.49
CA ILE A 126 -6.02 -4.23 -25.52
C ILE A 126 -6.29 -3.64 -24.14
N ALA A 127 -6.62 -2.34 -24.11
CA ALA A 127 -7.07 -1.62 -22.91
C ALA A 127 -8.33 -0.82 -23.24
N GLY A 128 -9.27 -0.76 -22.31
CA GLY A 128 -10.55 -0.08 -22.46
C GLY A 128 -11.06 0.45 -21.11
N VAL A 129 -11.71 1.59 -21.17
CA VAL A 129 -12.33 2.27 -20.01
C VAL A 129 -13.80 2.50 -20.35
N MET A 130 -14.71 2.11 -19.46
CA MET A 130 -16.16 2.20 -19.67
C MET A 130 -16.83 2.89 -18.47
N LEU A 131 -17.72 3.84 -18.75
CA LEU A 131 -18.61 4.41 -17.73
C LEU A 131 -19.88 3.57 -17.64
N LEU A 132 -20.17 3.04 -16.45
CA LEU A 132 -21.43 2.35 -16.17
C LEU A 132 -22.55 3.37 -15.89
N PRO A 133 -23.83 3.04 -16.14
CA PRO A 133 -24.96 3.88 -15.75
C PRO A 133 -25.08 4.15 -14.24
N THR A 134 -24.31 3.42 -13.41
CA THR A 134 -24.17 3.67 -11.98
C THR A 134 -23.24 4.86 -11.65
N GLY A 135 -22.54 5.42 -12.65
CA GLY A 135 -21.49 6.43 -12.48
C GLY A 135 -20.11 5.82 -12.13
N GLU A 136 -20.02 4.50 -11.99
CA GLU A 136 -18.77 3.78 -11.75
C GLU A 136 -17.98 3.61 -13.06
N VAL A 137 -16.67 3.85 -13.03
CA VAL A 137 -15.78 3.53 -14.15
C VAL A 137 -15.27 2.10 -14.01
N CYS A 138 -15.34 1.34 -15.10
CA CYS A 138 -14.90 -0.04 -15.21
C CYS A 138 -13.80 -0.15 -16.26
N CYS A 139 -12.62 -0.59 -15.84
CA CYS A 139 -11.49 -0.86 -16.71
C CYS A 139 -11.50 -2.32 -17.16
N LEU A 140 -11.16 -2.56 -18.42
CA LEU A 140 -11.14 -3.87 -19.06
C LEU A 140 -9.94 -3.94 -20.02
N GLY A 141 -9.31 -5.09 -20.15
CA GLY A 141 -8.14 -5.24 -21.01
C GLY A 141 -7.42 -6.57 -20.78
N SER A 142 -6.43 -6.82 -21.64
CA SER A 142 -5.44 -7.88 -21.45
C SER A 142 -4.57 -7.60 -20.22
N THR A 143 -3.73 -8.55 -19.81
CA THR A 143 -2.85 -8.37 -18.65
C THR A 143 -1.94 -7.14 -18.78
N ALA A 144 -1.35 -6.89 -19.97
CA ALA A 144 -0.53 -5.69 -20.18
C ALA A 144 -1.40 -4.42 -20.30
N GLY A 145 -2.59 -4.51 -20.91
CA GLY A 145 -3.52 -3.39 -21.02
C GLY A 145 -4.05 -2.90 -19.67
N LEU A 146 -4.35 -3.82 -18.75
CA LEU A 146 -4.73 -3.49 -17.38
C LEU A 146 -3.56 -2.89 -16.58
N ASN A 147 -2.34 -3.42 -16.74
CA ASN A 147 -1.14 -2.86 -16.12
C ASN A 147 -0.85 -1.43 -16.62
N PHE A 148 -1.05 -1.18 -17.93
CA PHE A 148 -0.98 0.17 -18.48
C PHE A 148 -1.99 1.12 -17.84
N LEU A 149 -3.25 0.70 -17.66
CA LEU A 149 -4.28 1.52 -17.00
C LEU A 149 -4.00 1.74 -15.51
N SER A 150 -3.46 0.76 -14.77
CA SER A 150 -3.12 0.95 -13.35
C SER A 150 -1.95 1.93 -13.15
N ASN A 151 -0.99 1.97 -14.08
CA ASN A 151 0.14 2.90 -14.01
C ASN A 151 -0.23 4.32 -14.47
N ASN A 152 -1.31 4.50 -15.23
CA ASN A 152 -1.77 5.79 -15.77
C ASN A 152 -3.16 6.16 -15.22
N SER A 153 -3.24 6.35 -13.89
CA SER A 153 -4.48 6.69 -13.18
C SER A 153 -5.11 8.04 -13.59
N ASP A 154 -4.35 8.88 -14.30
CA ASP A 154 -4.83 10.12 -14.90
C ASP A 154 -5.80 9.89 -16.08
N ILE A 155 -5.72 8.74 -16.76
CA ILE A 155 -6.65 8.34 -17.83
C ILE A 155 -8.07 8.23 -17.27
N ASP A 156 -8.22 7.54 -16.15
CA ASP A 156 -9.49 7.39 -15.42
C ASP A 156 -10.08 8.76 -15.03
N LEU A 157 -9.22 9.66 -14.54
CA LEU A 157 -9.62 11.01 -14.14
C LEU A 157 -10.03 11.86 -15.35
N LYS A 158 -9.29 11.82 -16.46
CA LYS A 158 -9.62 12.49 -17.72
C LYS A 158 -10.94 11.97 -18.30
N PHE A 159 -11.14 10.65 -18.29
CA PHE A 159 -12.36 9.99 -18.76
C PHE A 159 -13.58 10.41 -17.93
N ARG A 160 -13.49 10.37 -16.60
CA ARG A 160 -14.58 10.84 -15.70
C ARG A 160 -14.94 12.31 -15.92
N LYS A 161 -13.93 13.18 -16.08
CA LYS A 161 -14.13 14.61 -16.37
C LYS A 161 -14.86 14.85 -17.69
N HIS A 162 -14.54 14.06 -18.74
CA HIS A 162 -15.18 14.21 -20.05
C HIS A 162 -16.70 13.92 -20.02
N PHE A 163 -17.13 12.94 -19.23
CA PHE A 163 -18.56 12.58 -19.12
C PHE A 163 -19.33 13.34 -18.02
N ALA A 164 -18.73 14.39 -17.43
CA ALA A 164 -19.34 15.25 -16.41
C ALA A 164 -20.01 14.48 -15.25
N CYS A 165 -19.43 13.35 -14.83
CA CYS A 165 -19.97 12.57 -13.73
C CYS A 165 -19.81 13.36 -12.41
N PRO A 166 -20.89 13.58 -11.63
CA PRO A 166 -20.75 14.13 -10.30
C PRO A 166 -19.90 13.20 -9.45
N GLU A 167 -19.01 13.76 -8.63
CA GLU A 167 -18.13 12.99 -7.75
C GLU A 167 -18.98 12.09 -6.84
N GLN A 168 -18.86 10.77 -7.02
CA GLN A 168 -19.41 9.86 -6.03
C GLN A 168 -18.68 10.10 -4.70
N PRO A 169 -19.40 10.25 -3.57
CA PRO A 169 -18.75 10.38 -2.27
C PRO A 169 -17.93 9.13 -2.01
N GLN A 170 -16.61 9.31 -1.91
CA GLN A 170 -15.63 8.24 -1.76
C GLN A 170 -16.07 7.31 -0.61
N ARG A 171 -16.28 6.03 -0.94
CA ARG A 171 -16.81 5.04 0.00
C ARG A 171 -15.69 4.53 0.91
N TYR A 172 -15.50 5.22 2.03
CA TYR A 172 -14.59 4.79 3.08
C TYR A 172 -15.16 3.64 3.90
N THR A 173 -14.30 2.70 4.24
CA THR A 173 -14.55 1.49 5.02
C THR A 173 -13.98 1.65 6.44
N GLU A 174 -14.41 0.82 7.39
CA GLU A 174 -13.83 0.74 8.74
C GLU A 174 -12.30 0.58 8.73
N LYS A 175 -11.76 -0.16 7.75
CA LYS A 175 -10.31 -0.34 7.57
C LYS A 175 -9.59 0.97 7.29
N ASP A 176 -10.14 1.81 6.42
CA ASP A 176 -9.55 3.09 6.03
C ASP A 176 -9.55 4.06 7.23
N LEU A 177 -10.62 4.03 8.03
CA LEU A 177 -10.70 4.78 9.28
C LEU A 177 -9.73 4.25 10.35
N THR A 178 -9.52 2.93 10.40
CA THR A 178 -8.54 2.30 11.31
C THR A 178 -7.13 2.77 10.95
N GLN A 179 -6.78 2.77 9.66
CA GLN A 179 -5.49 3.27 9.16
C GLN A 179 -5.32 4.77 9.41
N LEU A 180 -6.37 5.59 9.22
CA LEU A 180 -6.33 7.02 9.55
C LEU A 180 -6.00 7.23 11.03
N PHE A 181 -6.70 6.55 11.94
CA PHE A 181 -6.46 6.68 13.37
C PHE A 181 -5.12 6.10 13.81
N GLN A 182 -4.66 4.99 13.24
CA GLN A 182 -3.31 4.48 13.49
C GLN A 182 -2.26 5.50 13.05
N LYS A 183 -2.40 6.10 11.85
CA LYS A 183 -1.52 7.15 11.36
C LYS A 183 -1.52 8.38 12.28
N LYS A 184 -2.70 8.89 12.65
CA LYS A 184 -2.82 10.02 13.59
C LYS A 184 -2.29 9.74 14.99
N TYR A 185 -2.28 8.47 15.42
CA TYR A 185 -1.68 8.07 16.67
C TYR A 185 -0.16 7.90 16.59
N SER A 186 0.37 7.37 15.47
CA SER A 186 1.81 7.34 15.23
C SER A 186 2.40 8.75 15.03
N GLU A 187 1.64 9.69 14.46
CA GLU A 187 1.99 11.11 14.39
C GLU A 187 2.11 11.73 15.80
N LEU A 188 1.20 11.40 16.74
CA LEU A 188 1.27 11.89 18.13
C LEU A 188 2.38 11.24 18.96
N VAL A 189 2.59 9.93 18.82
CA VAL A 189 3.49 9.15 19.72
C VAL A 189 4.89 8.96 19.14
N GLY A 190 5.14 9.40 17.90
CA GLY A 190 6.43 9.22 17.22
C GLY A 190 6.79 7.76 16.94
N HIS A 191 5.84 6.82 17.04
CA HIS A 191 6.07 5.38 16.91
C HIS A 191 5.04 4.73 15.97
N CYS A 192 5.54 4.12 14.90
CA CYS A 192 4.79 3.53 13.79
C CYS A 192 3.91 2.30 14.10
N CYS A 193 3.93 1.73 15.32
CA CYS A 193 3.31 0.43 15.63
C CYS A 193 2.42 0.40 16.88
N GLY A 194 2.03 1.55 17.44
CA GLY A 194 1.17 1.58 18.62
C GLY A 194 -0.31 1.29 18.31
N GLU A 195 -0.93 0.34 19.01
CA GLU A 195 -2.40 0.28 19.03
C GLU A 195 -2.97 1.54 19.70
N VAL A 196 -3.95 2.16 19.05
CA VAL A 196 -4.63 3.36 19.56
C VAL A 196 -5.29 3.05 20.92
N PRO A 197 -4.97 3.78 22.02
CA PRO A 197 -5.33 3.39 23.37
C PRO A 197 -6.75 3.86 23.74
N TRP A 198 -7.75 3.18 23.17
CA TRP A 198 -9.19 3.48 23.29
C TRP A 198 -9.79 3.57 24.70
N LYS A 199 -9.00 3.28 25.76
CA LYS A 199 -9.45 3.20 27.16
C LYS A 199 -8.67 4.12 28.11
N ARG A 200 -7.82 5.03 27.61
CA ARG A 200 -7.09 5.98 28.47
C ARG A 200 -7.89 7.27 28.62
N ASP A 201 -8.22 7.66 29.86
CA ASP A 201 -8.97 8.88 30.18
C ASP A 201 -8.24 10.18 29.82
N ASN A 202 -6.92 10.10 29.57
CA ASN A 202 -6.11 11.20 29.09
C ASN A 202 -5.94 11.22 27.56
N PHE A 203 -6.63 10.38 26.77
CA PHE A 203 -6.49 10.37 25.30
C PHE A 203 -7.72 10.95 24.61
N LYS A 204 -7.54 11.99 23.77
CA LYS A 204 -8.63 12.68 23.06
C LYS A 204 -8.27 12.96 21.59
N ALA A 205 -9.31 13.23 20.81
CA ALA A 205 -9.18 13.70 19.43
C ALA A 205 -9.75 15.13 19.31
N ALA A 206 -8.91 16.07 18.90
CA ALA A 206 -9.31 17.36 18.39
C ALA A 206 -9.80 17.22 16.93
N GLY A 207 -10.61 18.18 16.46
CA GLY A 207 -11.09 18.21 15.06
C GLY A 207 -12.12 17.15 14.65
N MET A 208 -12.60 16.32 15.58
CA MET A 208 -13.68 15.37 15.29
C MET A 208 -14.96 16.07 14.81
N PRO A 209 -15.78 15.43 13.93
CA PRO A 209 -17.04 16.01 13.49
C PRO A 209 -18.01 16.23 14.67
N GLU A 210 -18.83 17.27 14.55
CA GLU A 210 -19.75 17.72 15.60
C GLU A 210 -20.67 16.58 16.08
N GLY A 211 -20.70 16.35 17.40
CA GLY A 211 -21.46 15.25 18.02
C GLY A 211 -20.82 13.84 17.93
N ILE A 212 -19.65 13.68 17.32
CA ILE A 212 -18.95 12.38 17.24
C ILE A 212 -17.79 12.29 18.24
N ALA A 213 -17.99 11.53 19.32
CA ALA A 213 -16.93 11.21 20.28
C ALA A 213 -15.97 10.12 19.76
N LEU A 214 -14.69 10.19 20.17
CA LEU A 214 -13.65 9.22 19.85
C LEU A 214 -13.97 7.82 20.43
N LYS A 215 -14.11 6.83 19.55
CA LYS A 215 -14.38 5.41 19.83
C LYS A 215 -13.62 4.54 18.82
N ARG A 216 -13.56 3.22 19.06
CA ARG A 216 -12.95 2.26 18.12
C ARG A 216 -13.68 2.30 16.76
N PRO A 217 -12.98 2.11 15.62
CA PRO A 217 -13.56 2.07 14.27
C PRO A 217 -14.85 1.25 14.14
N CYS A 218 -14.89 0.06 14.75
CA CYS A 218 -16.04 -0.86 14.73
C CYS A 218 -17.34 -0.31 15.36
N PHE A 219 -17.29 0.80 16.10
CA PHE A 219 -18.48 1.42 16.71
C PHE A 219 -19.10 2.55 15.88
N TYR A 220 -18.54 2.89 14.71
CA TYR A 220 -19.10 3.91 13.83
C TYR A 220 -19.93 3.30 12.69
N GLY A 221 -21.11 3.87 12.44
CA GLY A 221 -21.87 3.57 11.23
C GLY A 221 -21.23 4.17 9.98
N SER A 222 -21.55 3.65 8.80
CA SER A 222 -21.00 4.10 7.50
C SER A 222 -21.09 5.62 7.27
N LYS A 223 -22.18 6.26 7.67
CA LYS A 223 -22.35 7.73 7.60
C LYS A 223 -21.36 8.48 8.52
N GLN A 224 -21.07 7.94 9.71
CA GLN A 224 -20.10 8.52 10.64
C GLN A 224 -18.68 8.34 10.11
N ILE A 225 -18.35 7.16 9.57
CA ILE A 225 -17.05 6.91 8.92
C ILE A 225 -16.80 7.93 7.80
N GLN A 226 -17.78 8.15 6.91
CA GLN A 226 -17.68 9.17 5.86
C GLN A 226 -17.51 10.60 6.40
N ALA A 227 -18.22 10.97 7.47
CA ALA A 227 -18.09 12.29 8.09
C ALA A 227 -16.70 12.51 8.71
N ILE A 228 -16.14 11.49 9.38
CA ILE A 228 -14.81 11.53 9.99
C ILE A 228 -13.74 11.61 8.90
N MET A 229 -13.81 10.78 7.86
CA MET A 229 -12.84 10.77 6.76
C MET A 229 -12.86 12.07 5.94
N LYS A 230 -14.01 12.74 5.80
CA LYS A 230 -14.12 14.06 5.16
C LYS A 230 -13.41 15.16 5.97
N LYS A 231 -13.27 15.01 7.28
CA LYS A 231 -12.48 15.88 8.17
C LYS A 231 -11.13 15.28 8.59
N SER A 232 -10.61 14.30 7.83
CA SER A 232 -9.36 13.60 8.18
C SER A 232 -8.14 14.51 8.35
N HIS A 233 -8.11 15.66 7.67
CA HIS A 233 -7.07 16.68 7.81
C HIS A 233 -7.17 17.49 9.11
N ASP A 234 -8.39 17.73 9.60
CA ASP A 234 -8.66 18.50 10.82
C ASP A 234 -8.38 17.68 12.10
N ILE A 235 -8.41 16.35 12.00
CA ILE A 235 -8.29 15.44 13.14
C ILE A 235 -6.83 15.34 13.59
N LYS A 236 -6.58 15.80 14.82
CA LYS A 236 -5.33 15.59 15.56
C LYS A 236 -5.66 14.84 16.85
N PHE A 237 -4.83 13.87 17.24
CA PHE A 237 -4.91 13.27 18.56
C PHE A 237 -4.05 14.08 19.54
N VAL A 238 -4.45 14.12 20.80
CA VAL A 238 -3.77 14.85 21.88
C VAL A 238 -3.90 14.08 23.19
N PHE A 239 -2.89 14.18 24.05
CA PHE A 239 -3.03 13.81 25.44
C PHE A 239 -3.61 14.97 26.25
N LYS A 240 -4.39 14.67 27.28
CA LYS A 240 -5.19 15.63 28.05
C LYS A 240 -4.31 16.62 28.84
N ASP A 241 -3.05 16.26 29.06
CA ASP A 241 -2.04 17.08 29.72
C ASP A 241 -1.47 18.16 28.77
N GLU A 242 -1.66 18.02 27.45
CA GLU A 242 -1.29 19.00 26.40
C GLU A 242 -2.44 20.00 26.10
N MET A 243 -3.60 19.84 26.76
CA MET A 243 -4.83 20.56 26.40
C MET A 243 -4.88 22.02 26.90
N GLU A 244 -3.86 22.48 27.63
CA GLU A 244 -3.73 23.85 28.13
C GLU A 244 -2.89 24.75 27.21
N GLU A 245 -2.24 24.19 26.18
CA GLU A 245 -1.25 24.88 25.32
C GLU A 245 -1.65 25.00 23.83
N ALA A 246 -2.96 24.89 23.53
CA ALA A 246 -3.46 24.75 22.16
C ALA A 246 -3.69 26.07 21.39
N ALA A 247 -2.66 26.93 21.26
CA ALA A 247 -2.42 27.87 20.13
C ALA A 247 -1.25 28.83 20.40
N PRO A 248 -0.43 29.23 19.41
CA PRO A 248 -0.29 28.71 18.03
C PRO A 248 0.84 27.65 17.96
N GLU A 249 1.28 27.32 16.74
CA GLU A 249 2.47 26.47 16.52
C GLU A 249 3.73 27.20 17.01
N ILE A 250 4.22 26.81 18.19
CA ILE A 250 5.52 27.18 18.73
C ILE A 250 6.36 25.89 18.70
N GLU A 251 7.41 25.85 17.87
CA GLU A 251 8.46 24.83 17.99
C GLU A 251 8.96 24.88 19.43
N SER A 252 9.01 23.74 20.14
CA SER A 252 9.18 23.78 21.59
C SER A 252 10.46 24.53 21.99
N ASP A 253 10.41 25.37 23.03
CA ASP A 253 11.58 26.16 23.47
C ASP A 253 12.82 25.28 23.76
N VAL A 254 12.60 24.00 24.02
CA VAL A 254 13.63 22.95 24.19
C VAL A 254 14.34 22.65 22.87
N ASP A 255 13.60 22.43 21.79
CA ASP A 255 14.17 22.12 20.47
C ASP A 255 15.00 23.30 19.92
N ILE A 256 14.53 24.54 20.13
CA ILE A 256 15.23 25.75 19.67
C ILE A 256 16.57 25.93 20.40
N ALA A 257 16.64 25.65 21.71
CA ALA A 257 17.87 25.70 22.49
C ALA A 257 18.89 24.62 22.05
N ASP A 258 18.39 23.43 21.71
CA ASP A 258 19.20 22.32 21.22
C ASP A 258 19.74 22.56 19.81
N VAL A 259 18.89 23.05 18.90
CA VAL A 259 19.29 23.51 17.56
C VAL A 259 20.31 24.65 17.66
N ARG A 260 20.10 25.63 18.55
CA ARG A 260 21.09 26.70 18.80
C ARG A 260 22.44 26.12 19.19
N THR A 261 22.48 25.15 20.11
CA THR A 261 23.74 24.54 20.57
C THR A 261 24.49 23.84 19.43
N VAL A 262 23.76 23.17 18.52
CA VAL A 262 24.36 22.54 17.33
C VAL A 262 24.83 23.58 16.30
N LEU A 263 24.03 24.62 16.03
CA LEU A 263 24.42 25.69 15.11
C LEU A 263 25.61 26.51 15.64
N GLU A 264 25.64 26.88 16.92
CA GLU A 264 26.78 27.56 17.56
C GLU A 264 28.08 26.74 17.42
N ALA A 265 27.98 25.41 17.41
CA ALA A 265 29.12 24.51 17.21
C ALA A 265 29.59 24.40 15.75
N ILE A 266 28.77 24.77 14.75
CA ILE A 266 29.08 24.65 13.30
C ILE A 266 29.47 25.99 12.67
N VAL A 267 28.83 27.09 13.08
CA VAL A 267 28.99 28.43 12.46
C VAL A 267 29.27 29.56 13.46
N GLY A 268 29.47 29.24 14.73
CA GLY A 268 29.65 30.23 15.78
C GLY A 268 28.37 31.00 16.14
N LYS A 269 28.48 31.86 17.16
CA LYS A 269 27.30 32.41 17.85
C LYS A 269 26.53 33.46 17.07
N GLU A 270 27.22 34.28 16.28
CA GLU A 270 26.57 35.38 15.57
C GLU A 270 25.74 34.85 14.38
N VAL A 271 26.33 33.96 13.58
CA VAL A 271 25.66 33.31 12.44
C VAL A 271 24.51 32.41 12.91
N ALA A 272 24.71 31.62 13.98
CA ALA A 272 23.67 30.76 14.55
C ALA A 272 22.46 31.57 15.05
N ASN A 273 22.69 32.66 15.79
CA ASN A 273 21.58 33.49 16.27
C ASN A 273 20.88 34.24 15.12
N ARG A 274 21.61 34.70 14.10
CA ARG A 274 20.99 35.25 12.87
C ARG A 274 20.08 34.22 12.20
N ALA A 275 20.57 33.00 11.95
CA ALA A 275 19.80 31.94 11.28
C ALA A 275 18.53 31.52 12.05
N LEU A 276 18.55 31.62 13.38
CA LEU A 276 17.39 31.36 14.24
C LEU A 276 16.39 32.53 14.33
N THR A 277 16.85 33.78 14.12
CA THR A 277 16.01 34.97 14.27
C THR A 277 15.41 35.40 12.93
N ASP A 278 16.22 35.39 11.87
CA ASP A 278 15.81 35.67 10.50
C ASP A 278 15.50 34.35 9.78
N GLY A 279 14.33 33.77 10.02
CA GLY A 279 13.92 32.43 9.54
C GLY A 279 13.88 32.20 8.01
N ASN A 280 14.36 33.15 7.21
CA ASN A 280 14.58 33.03 5.76
C ASN A 280 16.07 33.11 5.36
N SER A 281 16.99 33.39 6.28
CA SER A 281 18.42 33.54 5.99
C SER A 281 19.12 32.18 6.13
N LEU A 282 19.28 31.48 5.00
CA LEU A 282 20.09 30.27 4.94
C LEU A 282 21.57 30.60 5.18
N ILE A 283 22.26 29.67 5.82
CA ILE A 283 23.70 29.65 6.06
C ILE A 283 24.41 29.18 4.80
N ASP A 284 25.38 29.96 4.32
CA ASP A 284 26.21 29.64 3.16
C ASP A 284 27.54 28.98 3.52
N GLU A 285 28.20 28.36 2.52
CA GLU A 285 29.48 27.64 2.69
C GLU A 285 30.57 28.50 3.34
N TYR A 286 30.63 29.79 3.01
CA TYR A 286 31.63 30.73 3.54
C TYR A 286 31.38 31.13 5.01
N GLU A 287 30.24 30.76 5.59
CA GLU A 287 29.89 30.99 7.01
C GLU A 287 30.16 29.74 7.87
N VAL A 288 30.60 28.63 7.26
CA VAL A 288 30.99 27.39 7.97
C VAL A 288 32.46 27.47 8.36
N GLU A 289 32.73 27.94 9.58
CA GLU A 289 34.10 28.19 10.05
C GLU A 289 34.88 26.93 10.49
N VAL A 290 34.22 25.78 10.66
CA VAL A 290 34.82 24.63 11.36
C VAL A 290 35.45 23.60 10.43
N VAL A 291 36.69 23.23 10.76
CA VAL A 291 37.45 22.10 10.22
C VAL A 291 37.59 21.04 11.32
N ASP A 292 37.46 19.76 10.96
CA ASP A 292 37.53 18.60 11.88
C ASP A 292 36.53 18.63 13.06
N LEU A 293 35.30 19.11 12.83
CA LEU A 293 34.24 19.26 13.83
C LEU A 293 33.96 17.94 14.59
N ALA A 294 34.40 17.87 15.85
CA ALA A 294 34.22 16.69 16.70
C ALA A 294 32.98 16.84 17.60
N MET A 295 31.84 16.29 17.16
CA MET A 295 30.59 16.39 17.91
C MET A 295 30.46 15.30 19.01
N PRO A 296 30.05 15.65 20.24
CA PRO A 296 29.55 14.69 21.22
C PRO A 296 28.38 13.86 20.69
N GLN A 297 28.23 12.62 21.17
CA GLN A 297 27.22 11.67 20.67
C GLN A 297 25.79 12.24 20.76
N ASP A 298 25.48 12.94 21.84
CA ASP A 298 24.15 13.49 22.12
C ASP A 298 23.78 14.64 21.17
N LEU A 299 24.76 15.45 20.77
CA LEU A 299 24.59 16.50 19.76
C LEU A 299 24.59 15.94 18.33
N ASN A 300 25.30 14.82 18.09
CA ASN A 300 25.26 14.12 16.79
C ASN A 300 23.87 13.56 16.48
N PHE A 301 23.09 13.14 17.49
CA PHE A 301 21.66 12.82 17.27
C PHE A 301 20.86 14.03 16.80
N LYS A 302 21.20 15.25 17.25
CA LYS A 302 20.45 16.49 16.99
C LYS A 302 20.78 17.16 15.64
N LEU A 303 21.82 16.71 14.93
CA LEU A 303 22.21 17.23 13.60
C LEU A 303 21.08 17.24 12.56
N HIS A 304 20.15 16.28 12.61
CA HIS A 304 19.04 16.19 11.66
C HIS A 304 18.10 17.42 11.69
N MET A 305 17.98 18.10 12.84
CA MET A 305 17.11 19.26 13.00
C MET A 305 17.69 20.52 12.34
N CYS A 306 18.99 20.53 12.07
CA CYS A 306 19.71 21.73 11.62
C CYS A 306 19.75 21.89 10.09
N GLU A 307 19.41 20.85 9.32
CA GLU A 307 19.44 20.87 7.85
C GLU A 307 18.64 22.03 7.24
N LYS A 308 17.52 22.43 7.86
CA LYS A 308 16.65 23.52 7.38
C LYS A 308 17.35 24.90 7.33
N TYR A 309 18.49 25.07 8.00
CA TYR A 309 19.22 26.34 8.06
C TYR A 309 20.39 26.45 7.08
N PHE A 310 20.80 25.39 6.38
CA PHE A 310 21.97 25.40 5.50
C PHE A 310 21.59 25.42 4.02
N THR A 311 22.38 26.11 3.18
CA THR A 311 22.34 25.88 1.74
C THR A 311 22.96 24.51 1.40
N LYS A 312 22.76 24.04 0.15
CA LYS A 312 23.24 22.71 -0.27
C LYS A 312 24.77 22.61 -0.22
N ASP A 313 25.46 23.68 -0.58
CA ASP A 313 26.92 23.72 -0.59
C ASP A 313 27.47 23.80 0.85
N ALA A 314 26.82 24.59 1.73
CA ALA A 314 27.12 24.59 3.16
C ALA A 314 26.90 23.22 3.82
N THR A 315 25.81 22.52 3.48
CA THR A 315 25.51 21.15 3.92
C THR A 315 26.61 20.17 3.54
N LEU A 316 27.15 20.29 2.32
CA LEU A 316 28.27 19.48 1.85
C LEU A 316 29.57 19.81 2.58
N SER A 317 29.86 21.09 2.83
CA SER A 317 31.02 21.54 3.60
C SER A 317 31.01 20.97 5.03
N VAL A 318 29.89 21.09 5.75
CA VAL A 318 29.70 20.48 7.08
C VAL A 318 29.90 18.96 7.03
N CYS A 319 29.33 18.28 6.04
CA CYS A 319 29.50 16.83 5.86
C CYS A 319 30.96 16.40 5.57
N LEU A 320 31.77 17.26 4.95
CA LEU A 320 33.19 16.98 4.69
C LEU A 320 34.05 17.22 5.93
N ASN A 321 33.73 18.26 6.71
CA ASN A 321 34.50 18.70 7.89
C ASN A 321 34.12 17.98 9.18
N LEU A 322 33.01 17.23 9.23
CA LEU A 322 32.61 16.45 10.40
C LEU A 322 33.65 15.36 10.71
N SER A 323 34.26 15.44 11.88
CA SER A 323 35.21 14.43 12.37
C SER A 323 34.51 13.42 13.29
N HIS A 324 35.01 12.18 13.26
CA HIS A 324 34.42 11.06 13.97
C HIS A 324 35.44 10.43 14.91
N SER A 325 34.98 9.99 16.09
CA SER A 325 35.86 9.39 17.08
C SER A 325 36.55 8.13 16.55
N LYS A 326 37.85 8.03 16.81
CA LYS A 326 38.68 6.82 16.59
C LYS A 326 38.74 5.93 17.84
N VAL A 327 38.32 6.45 18.99
CA VAL A 327 38.48 5.82 20.32
C VAL A 327 37.26 4.98 20.70
N ILE A 328 36.06 5.40 20.29
CA ILE A 328 34.81 4.69 20.57
C ILE A 328 34.74 3.41 19.71
N SER A 329 34.45 2.28 20.35
CA SER A 329 34.13 0.98 19.75
C SER A 329 32.73 0.52 20.18
N ASP A 330 32.35 -0.70 19.78
CA ASP A 330 31.14 -1.39 20.27
C ASP A 330 29.85 -0.59 20.01
N LEU A 331 29.66 -0.24 18.75
CA LEU A 331 28.56 0.58 18.26
C LEU A 331 27.31 -0.24 17.97
N ILE A 332 26.16 0.35 18.27
CA ILE A 332 24.86 -0.03 17.74
C ILE A 332 24.48 0.95 16.64
N LEU A 333 24.28 0.42 15.45
CA LEU A 333 24.03 1.15 14.22
C LEU A 333 22.60 0.85 13.72
N PRO A 334 21.76 1.87 13.51
CA PRO A 334 20.49 1.69 12.84
C PRO A 334 20.70 1.58 11.33
N THR A 335 19.97 0.66 10.69
CA THR A 335 20.13 0.35 9.26
C THR A 335 18.79 0.34 8.52
N TYR A 336 18.76 0.88 7.30
CA TYR A 336 17.60 0.80 6.41
C TYR A 336 17.26 -0.66 6.08
N THR A 337 15.98 -1.01 6.10
CA THR A 337 15.48 -2.32 5.64
C THR A 337 14.27 -2.17 4.73
N THR A 338 13.89 -3.24 4.04
CA THR A 338 12.74 -3.26 3.11
C THR A 338 11.41 -3.59 3.78
N GLU A 339 11.42 -4.04 5.04
CA GLU A 339 10.25 -4.61 5.72
C GLU A 339 9.90 -3.88 7.03
N ASN A 340 10.90 -3.31 7.71
CA ASN A 340 10.75 -2.53 8.95
C ASN A 340 11.35 -1.13 8.80
N PRO A 341 10.92 -0.12 9.60
CA PRO A 341 11.46 1.25 9.58
C PRO A 341 13.01 1.26 9.64
N PHE A 342 13.57 0.54 10.61
CA PHE A 342 15.00 0.27 10.72
C PHE A 342 15.23 -1.02 11.51
N TRP A 343 16.40 -1.63 11.34
CA TRP A 343 16.94 -2.67 12.24
C TRP A 343 18.16 -2.12 12.98
N LEU A 344 18.50 -2.72 14.12
CA LEU A 344 19.71 -2.38 14.89
C LEU A 344 20.80 -3.44 14.68
N PHE A 345 22.02 -2.99 14.37
CA PHE A 345 23.18 -3.82 14.10
C PHE A 345 24.33 -3.46 15.04
N PHE A 346 24.81 -4.44 15.80
CA PHE A 346 26.00 -4.30 16.64
C PHE A 346 27.28 -4.54 15.85
N CYS A 347 28.29 -3.66 15.99
CA CYS A 347 29.63 -3.89 15.47
C CYS A 347 30.73 -3.30 16.37
N ASN A 348 31.92 -3.90 16.36
CA ASN A 348 33.06 -3.45 17.17
C ASN A 348 33.96 -2.41 16.47
N GLU A 349 33.57 -1.91 15.28
CA GLU A 349 34.37 -0.92 14.54
C GLU A 349 34.12 0.50 15.04
N SER A 350 35.12 1.38 14.92
CA SER A 350 34.98 2.78 15.33
C SER A 350 34.29 3.64 14.25
N PRO A 351 33.55 4.70 14.64
CA PRO A 351 32.84 5.56 13.68
C PRO A 351 33.75 6.11 12.57
N ALA A 352 34.97 6.52 12.92
CA ALA A 352 35.97 6.99 11.96
C ALA A 352 36.31 5.97 10.87
N LYS A 353 36.51 4.69 11.23
CA LYS A 353 36.79 3.63 10.25
C LYS A 353 35.61 3.37 9.34
N ILE A 354 34.38 3.45 9.86
CA ILE A 354 33.16 3.27 9.05
C ILE A 354 33.07 4.34 7.97
N VAL A 355 33.34 5.61 8.33
CA VAL A 355 33.38 6.72 7.38
C VAL A 355 34.56 6.59 6.40
N GLU A 356 35.74 6.16 6.85
CA GLU A 356 36.88 5.90 5.99
C GLU A 356 36.59 4.78 4.96
N MET A 357 35.94 3.69 5.40
CA MET A 357 35.46 2.62 4.52
C MET A 357 34.42 3.12 3.52
N ALA A 358 33.50 4.00 3.94
CA ALA A 358 32.52 4.63 3.04
C ALA A 358 33.21 5.48 1.96
N LYS A 359 34.17 6.35 2.37
CA LYS A 359 34.96 7.22 1.47
C LYS A 359 35.81 6.40 0.49
N LYS A 360 36.42 5.29 0.93
CA LYS A 360 37.24 4.41 0.08
C LYS A 360 36.43 3.56 -0.90
N LYS A 361 35.33 2.94 -0.45
CA LYS A 361 34.46 2.10 -1.28
C LYS A 361 33.07 1.97 -0.67
N PRO A 362 31.99 2.49 -1.31
CA PRO A 362 30.63 2.42 -0.74
C PRO A 362 30.05 0.99 -0.66
N SER A 363 30.65 0.02 -1.36
CA SER A 363 30.32 -1.41 -1.24
C SER A 363 31.11 -2.12 -0.12
N SER A 364 31.90 -1.41 0.69
CA SER A 364 32.55 -1.98 1.88
C SER A 364 31.50 -2.57 2.81
N ARG A 365 31.87 -3.63 3.51
CA ARG A 365 30.99 -4.30 4.46
C ARG A 365 31.61 -4.34 5.84
N ILE A 366 30.80 -4.11 6.85
CA ILE A 366 31.16 -4.38 8.25
C ILE A 366 30.55 -5.72 8.68
N SER A 367 31.09 -6.30 9.74
CA SER A 367 30.64 -7.59 10.31
C SER A 367 30.33 -7.43 11.78
N GLY A 368 29.36 -8.20 12.27
CA GLY A 368 28.71 -7.91 13.52
C GLY A 368 27.48 -8.79 13.75
N HIS A 369 26.52 -8.30 14.52
CA HIS A 369 25.37 -9.06 15.00
C HIS A 369 24.09 -8.24 14.86
N TRP A 370 22.98 -8.88 14.50
CA TRP A 370 21.67 -8.23 14.52
C TRP A 370 21.10 -8.19 15.93
N PHE A 371 20.27 -7.20 16.20
CA PHE A 371 19.31 -7.26 17.29
C PHE A 371 17.92 -7.64 16.78
N ASP A 372 17.23 -8.47 17.54
CA ASP A 372 15.84 -8.85 17.31
C ASP A 372 14.92 -8.10 18.29
N LEU A 373 13.82 -7.53 17.78
CA LEU A 373 12.87 -6.78 18.61
C LEU A 373 11.82 -7.74 19.17
N ASP A 374 11.74 -7.88 20.50
CA ASP A 374 10.59 -8.52 21.12
C ASP A 374 9.38 -7.57 21.08
N PRO A 375 8.31 -7.90 20.34
CA PRO A 375 7.15 -7.02 20.20
C PRO A 375 6.32 -6.89 21.50
N ILE A 376 6.57 -7.72 22.52
CA ILE A 376 5.85 -7.69 23.79
C ILE A 376 6.55 -6.79 24.82
N SER A 377 7.87 -6.92 24.99
CA SER A 377 8.64 -6.08 25.92
C SER A 377 9.13 -4.76 25.32
N GLY A 378 9.21 -4.65 23.99
CA GLY A 378 9.83 -3.52 23.30
C GLY A 378 11.36 -3.45 23.48
N GLN A 379 11.98 -4.55 23.91
CA GLN A 379 13.44 -4.66 24.05
C GLN A 379 14.07 -5.34 22.84
N TYR A 380 15.31 -4.95 22.54
CA TYR A 380 16.12 -5.55 21.49
C TYR A 380 17.06 -6.60 22.09
N SER A 381 17.06 -7.83 21.57
CA SER A 381 17.92 -8.92 22.04
C SER A 381 19.01 -9.26 21.02
N LEU A 382 20.26 -9.43 21.46
CA LEU A 382 21.38 -9.68 20.56
C LEU A 382 21.32 -11.09 19.94
N GLN A 383 21.27 -11.18 18.61
CA GLN A 383 21.33 -12.46 17.90
C GLN A 383 22.75 -13.05 17.90
N LYS A 384 22.83 -14.36 18.22
CA LYS A 384 24.09 -15.12 18.22
C LYS A 384 24.70 -15.28 16.83
N ALA A 385 23.88 -15.23 15.78
CA ALA A 385 24.34 -15.36 14.39
C ALA A 385 25.18 -14.13 14.00
N ARG A 386 26.38 -14.36 13.45
CA ARG A 386 27.20 -13.30 12.89
C ARG A 386 26.70 -12.95 11.49
N ALA A 387 26.44 -11.68 11.26
CA ALA A 387 26.00 -11.13 9.98
C ALA A 387 27.01 -10.10 9.45
N SER A 388 26.76 -9.63 8.24
CA SER A 388 27.53 -8.56 7.61
C SER A 388 26.61 -7.66 6.81
N ILE A 389 26.78 -6.35 6.94
CA ILE A 389 26.00 -5.31 6.26
C ILE A 389 26.90 -4.43 5.40
N ALA A 390 26.35 -3.84 4.34
CA ALA A 390 27.07 -2.84 3.56
C ALA A 390 27.08 -1.50 4.31
N VAL A 391 28.19 -0.76 4.26
CA VAL A 391 28.33 0.53 4.96
C VAL A 391 27.28 1.55 4.47
N LYS A 392 26.89 1.50 3.18
CA LYS A 392 25.80 2.31 2.63
C LYS A 392 24.40 2.06 3.22
N SER A 393 24.22 0.99 4.00
CA SER A 393 22.93 0.63 4.62
C SER A 393 22.77 1.22 6.02
N ILE A 394 23.78 1.92 6.56
CA ILE A 394 23.75 2.57 7.87
C ILE A 394 23.03 3.92 7.74
N ILE A 395 22.13 4.24 8.67
CA ILE A 395 21.41 5.51 8.69
C ILE A 395 22.36 6.65 9.09
N LYS A 396 22.29 7.74 8.34
CA LYS A 396 23.09 8.95 8.53
C LYS A 396 22.24 10.20 8.31
N SER A 397 22.55 11.25 9.06
CA SER A 397 22.03 12.60 8.83
C SER A 397 22.51 13.15 7.48
N SER A 398 21.73 14.07 6.90
CA SER A 398 22.08 14.83 5.71
C SER A 398 23.37 15.64 5.88
N LEU A 399 23.67 16.09 7.12
CA LEU A 399 24.94 16.73 7.50
C LEU A 399 26.11 15.73 7.69
N GLY A 400 25.97 14.47 7.25
CA GLY A 400 27.03 13.45 7.27
C GLY A 400 27.15 12.64 8.56
N GLY A 401 26.56 13.08 9.67
CA GLY A 401 26.61 12.39 10.96
C GLY A 401 26.01 10.98 10.90
N ILE A 402 26.83 9.96 11.15
CA ILE A 402 26.34 8.58 11.35
C ILE A 402 25.57 8.54 12.67
N VAL A 403 24.34 8.03 12.66
CA VAL A 403 23.60 7.75 13.90
C VAL A 403 24.18 6.48 14.51
N TYR A 404 24.69 6.55 15.73
CA TYR A 404 25.19 5.40 16.47
C TYR A 404 25.03 5.57 17.97
N HIS A 405 25.02 4.47 18.71
CA HIS A 405 25.09 4.48 20.17
C HIS A 405 26.17 3.53 20.66
N GLN A 406 27.07 3.97 21.54
CA GLN A 406 28.04 3.08 22.19
C GLN A 406 27.34 2.13 23.17
N TRP A 407 27.50 0.82 23.02
CA TRP A 407 26.93 -0.16 23.92
C TRP A 407 27.89 -0.50 25.06
N ASN A 408 27.69 0.15 26.21
CA ASN A 408 28.34 -0.24 27.45
C ASN A 408 27.77 -1.57 27.92
N ARG A 409 28.54 -2.63 27.72
CA ARG A 409 28.11 -4.01 27.92
C ARG A 409 28.34 -4.47 29.36
N ASP A 410 27.29 -4.45 30.17
CA ASP A 410 27.27 -5.20 31.42
C ASP A 410 27.18 -6.70 31.13
N ALA A 411 28.04 -7.51 31.77
CA ALA A 411 28.30 -8.90 31.39
C ALA A 411 27.10 -9.87 31.50
N HIS A 412 25.97 -9.41 32.06
CA HIS A 412 24.78 -10.21 32.33
C HIS A 412 23.57 -9.83 31.46
N ASP A 413 23.61 -8.71 30.75
CA ASP A 413 22.49 -8.24 29.93
C ASP A 413 22.81 -8.30 28.43
N LEU A 414 22.02 -9.08 27.70
CA LEU A 414 22.06 -9.17 26.23
C LEU A 414 20.88 -8.43 25.59
N THR A 415 20.08 -7.73 26.40
CA THR A 415 19.05 -6.82 25.95
C THR A 415 19.61 -5.41 25.78
N TYR A 416 18.99 -4.66 24.88
CA TYR A 416 19.28 -3.28 24.61
C TYR A 416 17.98 -2.51 24.44
N ARG A 417 17.97 -1.26 24.89
CA ARG A 417 16.90 -0.32 24.62
C ARG A 417 17.53 0.97 24.07
N PRO A 418 17.22 1.37 22.82
CA PRO A 418 17.76 2.60 22.27
C PRO A 418 17.26 3.82 23.09
N PRO A 419 18.10 4.84 23.32
CA PRO A 419 17.65 6.11 23.87
C PRO A 419 16.56 6.74 23.00
N ILE A 420 15.66 7.50 23.64
CA ILE A 420 14.54 8.16 22.95
C ILE A 420 15.07 9.10 21.86
N ASP A 421 16.11 9.88 22.16
CA ASP A 421 16.75 10.82 21.22
C ASP A 421 17.29 10.12 19.96
N MET A 422 17.86 8.90 20.13
CA MET A 422 18.32 8.09 19.01
C MET A 422 17.15 7.63 18.14
N VAL A 423 16.04 7.19 18.73
CA VAL A 423 14.84 6.75 17.99
C VAL A 423 14.20 7.94 17.25
N ASN A 424 14.08 9.09 17.91
CA ASN A 424 13.55 10.31 17.32
C ASN A 424 14.39 10.75 16.12
N ALA A 425 15.73 10.77 16.26
CA ALA A 425 16.64 11.09 15.18
C ALA A 425 16.53 10.12 13.99
N ILE A 426 16.42 8.81 14.24
CA ILE A 426 16.22 7.82 13.18
C ILE A 426 14.90 8.08 12.44
N ASN A 427 13.80 8.26 13.15
CA ASN A 427 12.48 8.46 12.56
C ASN A 427 12.44 9.74 11.71
N HIS A 428 12.99 10.85 12.20
CA HIS A 428 13.07 12.10 11.43
C HIS A 428 13.88 11.94 10.14
N ILE A 429 15.07 11.32 10.21
CA ILE A 429 15.92 11.07 9.04
C ILE A 429 15.20 10.18 8.01
N LEU A 430 14.52 9.13 8.46
CA LEU A 430 13.75 8.23 7.58
C LEU A 430 12.58 8.95 6.90
N THR A 431 11.85 9.81 7.62
CA THR A 431 10.76 10.62 7.07
C THR A 431 11.27 11.65 6.05
N GLN A 432 12.35 12.38 6.35
CA GLN A 432 12.98 13.31 5.39
C GLN A 432 13.43 12.62 4.09
N GLN A 433 13.88 11.36 4.20
CA GLN A 433 14.36 10.58 3.06
C GLN A 433 13.26 9.76 2.36
N GLY A 434 12.00 9.87 2.81
CA GLY A 434 10.85 9.20 2.18
C GLY A 434 10.76 7.69 2.41
N TYR A 435 11.41 7.18 3.47
CA TYR A 435 11.28 5.78 3.91
C TYR A 435 10.13 5.54 4.89
N LEU A 436 9.57 6.62 5.46
CA LEU A 436 8.38 6.66 6.32
C LEU A 436 7.44 7.81 5.90
#